data_AF-A0A522V2I1-F1
#
_entry.id   AF-A0A522V2I1-F1
#
_cell.length_a   1.000
_cell.length_b   1.000
_cell.length_c   1.000
_cell.angle_alpha   90.00
_cell.angle_beta   90.00
_cell.angle_gamma   90.00
#
_symmetry.space_group_name_H-M   'P 1'
#
loop_
_entity.id
_entity.type
_entity.pdbx_description
1 polymer ?
#
loop_
_entity_poly.entity_id
_entity_poly.type
_entity_poly.pdbx_seq_one_letter_code
_entity_poly.pdbx_strand_id
1 'polypeptide(L)'
;MKVLKKELRFDEGEMSLITESLDDLWHLKYILEPNDLVYAFTKRRIEGATDKLRPEKADKKTVRLGINVEKVEFHKFSNRLR
;
A
#
# COMPACT_ATOMS: atom_id res chain seq x y z
N MET A 1 1.10 4.88 -15.48
CA MET A 1 1.80 5.12 -14.21
C MET A 1 2.33 6.53 -14.23
N LYS A 2 2.06 7.32 -13.20
CA LYS A 2 2.58 8.69 -13.07
C LYS A 2 3.53 8.80 -11.89
N VAL A 3 4.79 9.15 -12.16
CA VAL A 3 5.78 9.41 -11.12
C VAL A 3 5.60 10.86 -10.64
N LEU A 4 5.38 11.04 -9.33
CA LEU A 4 5.21 12.35 -8.71
C LEU A 4 6.52 12.90 -8.18
N LYS A 5 7.31 12.03 -7.54
CA LYS A 5 8.56 12.38 -6.90
C LYS A 5 9.53 11.21 -7.08
N LYS A 6 10.77 11.52 -7.45
CA LYS A 6 11.85 10.55 -7.61
C LYS A 6 13.10 11.17 -7.03
N GLU A 7 13.51 10.71 -5.86
CA GLU A 7 14.80 11.04 -5.26
C GLU A 7 15.57 9.74 -5.09
N LEU A 8 16.42 9.40 -6.07
CA LEU A 8 17.29 8.23 -6.05
C LEU A 8 18.75 8.70 -6.06
N ARG A 9 19.58 8.13 -5.19
CA ARG A 9 21.04 8.27 -5.20
C ARG A 9 21.65 6.88 -5.27
N PHE A 10 22.40 6.60 -6.35
CA PHE A 10 23.17 5.35 -6.50
C PHE A 10 22.36 4.06 -6.25
N ASP A 11 21.08 4.06 -6.64
CA ASP A 11 20.07 2.99 -6.47
C ASP A 11 19.30 2.95 -5.15
N GLU A 12 19.59 3.83 -4.20
CA GLU A 12 18.81 3.97 -2.96
C GLU A 12 18.02 5.28 -2.94
N GLY A 13 16.75 5.21 -2.51
CA GLY A 13 15.94 6.40 -2.35
C GLY A 13 14.43 6.16 -2.27
N GLU A 14 13.65 7.24 -2.41
CA GLU A 14 12.19 7.20 -2.33
C GLU A 14 11.59 7.56 -3.71
N MET A 15 10.63 6.75 -4.14
CA MET A 15 9.80 7.05 -5.31
C MET A 15 8.33 7.12 -4.90
N SER A 16 7.67 8.23 -5.24
CA SER A 16 6.22 8.38 -5.12
C SER A 16 5.59 8.28 -6.50
N LEU A 17 4.64 7.37 -6.65
CA LEU A 17 3.98 7.07 -7.92
C LEU A 17 2.47 6.88 -7.73
N ILE A 18 1.71 7.17 -8.77
CA ILE A 18 0.27 6.90 -8.89
C ILE A 18 0.08 5.86 -10.01
N THR A 19 -0.58 4.76 -9.68
CA THR A 19 -1.01 3.74 -10.64
C THR A 19 -2.37 4.11 -11.22
N GLU A 20 -2.49 4.13 -12.55
CA GLU A 20 -3.73 4.48 -13.26
C GLU A 20 -4.30 3.30 -14.04
N SER A 21 -3.45 2.35 -14.44
CA SER A 21 -3.80 1.19 -15.26
C SER A 21 -3.41 -0.15 -14.60
N LEU A 22 -4.03 -1.24 -15.06
CA LEU A 22 -3.62 -2.61 -14.72
C LEU A 22 -2.15 -2.87 -15.07
N ASP A 23 -1.74 -2.34 -16.22
CA ASP A 23 -0.39 -2.48 -16.73
C ASP A 23 0.63 -1.91 -15.72
N ASP A 24 0.29 -0.82 -15.02
CA ASP A 24 1.14 -0.24 -13.97
C ASP A 24 1.32 -1.18 -12.78
N LEU A 25 0.25 -1.88 -12.38
CA LEU A 25 0.32 -2.88 -11.30
C LEU A 25 1.17 -4.08 -11.70
N TRP A 26 1.10 -4.46 -12.98
CA TRP A 26 1.96 -5.50 -13.52
C TRP A 26 3.43 -5.06 -13.52
N HIS A 27 3.74 -3.82 -13.89
CA HIS A 27 5.10 -3.27 -13.79
C HIS A 27 5.60 -3.24 -12.35
N LEU A 28 4.79 -2.77 -11.39
CA LEU A 28 5.18 -2.73 -9.97
C LEU A 28 5.52 -4.11 -9.42
N LYS A 29 4.85 -5.16 -9.90
CA LYS A 29 5.14 -6.55 -9.52
C LYS A 29 6.59 -6.97 -9.84
N TYR A 30 7.21 -6.42 -10.88
CA TYR A 30 8.60 -6.72 -11.25
C TYR A 30 9.60 -5.71 -10.71
N ILE A 31 9.14 -4.56 -10.23
CA ILE A 31 9.99 -3.53 -9.63
C ILE A 31 10.18 -3.80 -8.12
N LEU A 32 9.12 -4.23 -7.44
CA LEU A 32 9.15 -4.46 -6.00
C LEU A 32 9.86 -5.77 -5.66
N GLU A 33 10.84 -5.69 -4.78
CA GLU A 33 11.59 -6.83 -4.26
C GLU A 33 11.32 -7.05 -2.76
N PRO A 34 11.54 -8.26 -2.24
CA PRO A 34 11.51 -8.50 -0.80
C PRO A 34 12.51 -7.59 -0.08
N ASN A 35 12.11 -7.06 1.08
CA ASN A 35 12.81 -6.03 1.89
C ASN A 35 12.66 -4.58 1.41
N ASP A 36 11.89 -4.32 0.36
CA ASP A 36 11.50 -2.94 0.03
C ASP A 36 10.51 -2.37 1.05
N LEU A 37 10.64 -1.07 1.32
CA LEU A 37 9.74 -0.35 2.22
C LEU A 37 8.70 0.45 1.41
N VAL A 38 7.45 0.00 1.44
CA VAL A 38 6.36 0.60 0.66
C VAL A 38 5.40 1.34 1.56
N TYR A 39 5.05 2.58 1.21
CA TYR A 39 4.06 3.38 1.93
C TYR A 39 2.78 3.55 1.12
N ALA A 40 1.64 3.26 1.75
CA ALA A 40 0.33 3.48 1.15
C ALA A 40 -0.68 4.01 2.15
N PHE A 41 -1.68 4.74 1.64
CA PHE A 41 -2.85 5.11 2.42
C PHE A 41 -3.84 3.95 2.43
N THR A 42 -4.19 3.47 3.61
CA THR A 42 -5.17 2.39 3.79
C THR A 42 -6.25 2.82 4.76
N LYS A 43 -7.46 2.29 4.59
CA LYS A 43 -8.58 2.51 5.50
C LYS A 43 -8.64 1.34 6.48
N ARG A 44 -8.35 1.57 7.75
CA ARG A 44 -8.50 0.55 8.80
C ARG A 44 -9.64 0.90 9.75
N ARG A 45 -10.30 -0.14 10.24
CA ARG A 45 -11.26 -0.04 11.33
C ARG A 45 -10.45 0.01 12.63
N ILE A 46 -10.72 0.99 13.48
CA ILE A 46 -10.14 1.04 14.82
C ILE A 46 -11.17 0.37 15.73
N GLU A 47 -10.82 -0.78 16.30
CA GLU A 47 -11.62 -1.36 17.38
C GLU A 47 -11.37 -0.50 18.63
N GLY A 48 -12.39 0.27 19.03
CA GLY A 48 -12.40 0.96 20.31
C GLY A 48 -12.50 -0.05 21.45
N ALA A 49 -11.91 0.28 22.60
CA ALA A 49 -11.92 -0.56 23.80
C ALA A 49 -13.32 -1.09 24.12
N THR A 50 -13.44 -2.42 24.18
CA THR A 50 -14.65 -3.17 24.54
C THR A 50 -14.90 -3.03 26.05
N ASP A 51 -15.54 -1.94 26.47
CA ASP A 51 -16.12 -1.85 27.82
C ASP A 51 -17.45 -1.08 27.85
N LYS A 52 -18.25 -1.16 26.77
CA LYS A 52 -19.65 -0.71 26.80
C LYS A 52 -20.55 -1.63 25.97
N LEU A 53 -21.69 -2.00 26.58
CA LEU A 53 -22.77 -2.88 26.11
C LEU A 53 -23.43 -2.51 24.76
N ARG A 54 -22.91 -1.54 24.01
CA ARG A 54 -23.51 -1.04 22.76
C ARG A 54 -22.43 -0.87 21.69
N PRO A 55 -22.48 -1.62 20.57
CA PRO A 55 -21.51 -1.45 19.49
C PRO A 55 -21.78 -0.13 18.77
N GLU A 56 -21.01 0.91 19.10
CA GLU A 56 -20.94 2.10 18.25
C GLU A 56 -20.25 1.72 16.93
N LYS A 57 -20.77 2.25 15.82
CA LYS A 57 -20.23 2.00 14.47
C LYS A 57 -18.75 2.36 14.45
N ALA A 58 -17.87 1.37 14.52
CA ALA A 58 -16.44 1.66 14.55
C ALA A 58 -16.01 2.44 13.29
N ASP A 59 -15.51 3.65 13.50
CA ASP A 59 -15.09 4.56 12.45
C ASP A 59 -13.89 4.00 11.67
N LYS A 60 -13.97 4.11 10.35
CA LYS A 60 -12.86 3.80 9.45
C LYS A 60 -11.99 5.05 9.32
N LYS A 61 -10.75 5.01 9.84
CA LYS A 61 -9.78 6.10 9.64
C LYS A 61 -8.83 5.74 8.50
N THR A 62 -8.51 6.72 7.67
CA THR A 62 -7.45 6.62 6.67
C THR A 62 -6.11 6.84 7.35
N VAL A 63 -5.21 5.86 7.26
CA VAL A 63 -3.87 5.91 7.85
C VAL A 63 -2.83 5.66 6.76
N ARG A 64 -1.70 6.37 6.83
CA ARG A 64 -0.51 6.05 6.02
C ARG A 64 0.26 4.96 6.76
N LEU A 65 0.47 3.83 6.11
CA LEU A 65 1.24 2.71 6.67
C LEU A 65 2.43 2.43 5.75
N GLY A 66 3.58 2.20 6.36
CA GLY A 66 4.75 1.60 5.73
C GLY A 66 4.76 0.11 6.00
N ILE A 67 4.97 -0.70 4.98
CA ILE A 67 5.14 -2.16 5.09
C ILE A 67 6.48 -2.54 4.50
N ASN A 68 7.17 -3.48 5.14
CA ASN A 68 8.26 -4.21 4.51
C ASN A 68 7.65 -5.27 3.61
N VAL A 69 8.05 -5.29 2.34
CA VAL A 69 7.59 -6.27 1.37
C VAL A 69 8.22 -7.61 1.71
N GLU A 70 7.40 -8.60 2.07
CA GLU A 70 7.85 -9.99 2.23
C GLU A 70 7.68 -10.78 0.94
N LYS A 71 6.52 -10.61 0.29
CA LYS A 71 6.16 -11.30 -0.94
C LYS A 71 5.21 -10.42 -1.75
N VAL A 72 5.33 -10.49 -3.07
CA VAL A 72 4.46 -9.80 -4.02
C VAL A 72 3.61 -10.80 -4.80
N GLU A 73 2.29 -10.71 -4.67
CA GLU A 73 1.30 -11.54 -5.35
C GLU A 73 0.40 -10.70 -6.26
N PHE A 74 0.40 -11.02 -7.55
CA PHE A 74 -0.47 -10.37 -8.53
C PHE A 74 -1.71 -11.21 -8.84
N HIS A 75 -2.88 -10.72 -8.41
CA HIS A 75 -4.16 -11.34 -8.72
C HIS A 75 -4.69 -10.81 -10.06
N LYS A 76 -4.48 -11.57 -11.14
CA LYS A 76 -4.88 -11.22 -12.52
C LYS A 76 -6.37 -10.91 -12.69
N PHE A 77 -7.24 -11.55 -11.91
CA PHE A 77 -8.69 -11.41 -12.00
C PHE A 77 -9.27 -10.31 -11.11
N SER A 78 -8.52 -9.90 -10.07
CA SER A 78 -8.96 -8.88 -9.12
C SER A 78 -8.26 -7.56 -9.31
N ASN A 79 -7.39 -7.46 -10.33
CA ASN A 79 -6.58 -6.28 -10.66
C ASN A 79 -5.90 -5.69 -9.42
N ARG A 80 -5.33 -6.58 -8.58
CA ARG A 80 -4.75 -6.21 -7.28
C ARG A 80 -3.39 -6.85 -7.09
N LEU A 81 -2.43 -6.03 -6.68
CA LEU A 81 -1.12 -6.43 -6.18
C LEU A 81 -1.20 -6.53 -4.64
N ARG A 82 -0.66 -7.59 -4.05
CA ARG A 82 -0.60 -7.82 -2.60
C ARG A 82 0.81 -8.11 -2.15
#